data_AF-A0A5C4T489-F1
#
_entry.id   AF-A0A5C4T489-F1
#
_cell.length_a   1.000
_cell.length_b   1.000
_cell.length_c   1.000
_cell.angle_alpha   90.00
_cell.angle_beta   90.00
_cell.angle_gamma   90.00
#
_symmetry.space_group_name_H-M   'P 1'
#
loop_
_entity.id
_entity.type
_entity.pdbx_description
1 polymer ?
#
loop_
_entity_poly.entity_id
_entity_poly.type
_entity_poly.pdbx_seq_one_letter_code
_entity_poly.pdbx_strand_id
1 'polypeptide(L)'
;MKPKQPYNPYLDSTLHLTIPDKPFEITTRDGFNDVIKHGDIVQGHQFPKQLNEFPHQLRSVMKWGIRFYVASFIVAVVCSILDG
;
A
#
# COMPACT_ATOMS: atom_id res chain seq x y z
N MET A 1 20.45 24.09 50.55
CA MET A 1 20.02 23.62 49.21
C MET A 1 21.27 23.45 48.36
N LYS A 2 21.59 22.25 47.86
CA LYS A 2 22.78 22.04 47.01
C LYS A 2 22.54 22.69 45.64
N PRO A 3 23.52 23.40 45.05
CA PRO A 3 23.38 23.96 43.71
C PRO A 3 23.16 22.82 42.71
N LYS A 4 22.07 22.88 41.95
CA LYS A 4 21.85 21.98 40.81
C LYS A 4 22.86 22.36 39.74
N GLN A 5 23.86 21.51 39.53
CA GLN A 5 24.75 21.68 38.39
C GLN A 5 24.00 21.47 37.08
N PRO A 6 24.36 22.18 36.00
CA PRO A 6 23.77 21.98 34.69
C PRO A 6 24.00 20.54 34.21
N TYR A 7 22.98 19.94 33.59
CA TYR A 7 23.01 18.57 33.12
C TYR A 7 24.10 18.39 32.04
N ASN A 8 25.00 17.42 32.25
CA ASN A 8 26.07 17.07 31.31
C ASN A 8 25.81 15.67 30.73
N PRO A 9 25.46 15.55 29.44
CA PRO A 9 25.12 14.28 28.82
C PRO A 9 26.30 13.30 28.71
N TYR A 10 27.55 13.79 28.76
CA TYR A 10 28.75 12.94 28.65
C TYR A 10 29.08 12.18 29.94
N LEU A 11 28.51 12.58 31.08
CA LEU A 11 28.66 11.90 32.37
C LEU A 11 27.46 11.03 32.70
N ASP A 12 26.46 11.00 31.82
CA ASP A 12 25.23 10.29 32.06
C ASP A 12 25.37 8.80 31.70
N SER A 13 25.58 7.98 32.73
CA SER A 13 25.60 6.52 32.62
C SER A 13 24.26 5.92 32.20
N THR A 14 23.17 6.69 32.14
CA THR A 14 21.84 6.21 31.74
C THR A 14 21.50 6.54 30.29
N LEU A 15 22.35 7.28 29.57
CA LEU A 15 22.10 7.69 28.18
C LEU A 15 21.89 6.50 27.21
N HIS A 16 22.49 5.35 27.51
CA HIS A 16 22.34 4.12 26.71
C HIS A 16 21.10 3.30 27.08
N LEU A 17 20.40 3.67 28.15
CA LEU A 17 19.20 2.96 28.59
C LEU A 17 18.01 3.47 27.78
N THR A 18 17.52 2.64 26.87
CA THR A 18 16.24 2.87 26.21
C THR A 18 15.11 2.59 27.19
N ILE A 19 14.72 3.59 27.97
CA ILE A 19 13.50 3.52 28.78
C ILE A 19 12.33 3.87 27.84
N PRO A 20 11.39 2.94 27.59
CA PRO A 20 10.20 3.28 26.84
C PRO A 20 9.31 4.20 27.70
N ASP A 21 9.13 5.45 27.26
CA ASP A 21 8.29 6.46 27.93
C ASP A 21 6.79 6.10 28.00
N LYS A 22 6.38 5.00 27.35
CA LYS A 22 4.98 4.53 27.29
C LYS A 22 4.96 3.01 27.35
N PRO A 23 3.94 2.39 27.98
CA PRO A 23 3.70 0.97 27.81
C PRO A 23 3.52 0.72 26.30
N PHE A 24 4.43 -0.05 25.73
CA PHE A 24 4.39 -0.43 24.33
C PHE A 24 3.19 -1.35 24.15
N GLU A 25 2.08 -0.82 23.66
CA GLU A 25 0.99 -1.64 23.18
C GLU A 25 1.54 -2.43 21.99
N ILE A 26 1.68 -3.74 22.16
CA ILE A 26 2.07 -4.67 21.10
C ILE A 26 0.89 -4.74 20.12
N THR A 27 0.62 -3.65 19.40
CA THR A 27 0.00 -3.77 18.09
C THR A 27 1.05 -4.46 17.26
N THR A 28 0.77 -5.71 16.88
CA THR A 28 1.54 -6.55 15.96
C THR A 28 2.24 -5.68 14.93
N ARG A 29 3.51 -5.39 15.18
CA ARG A 29 4.37 -4.78 14.18
C ARG A 29 4.68 -5.90 13.22
N ASP A 30 3.90 -5.96 12.15
CA ASP A 30 4.27 -6.73 10.97
C ASP A 30 5.72 -6.39 10.65
N GLY A 31 6.56 -7.42 10.47
CA GLY A 31 7.99 -7.22 10.28
C GLY A 31 8.22 -6.24 9.14
N PHE A 32 9.33 -5.50 9.16
CA PHE A 32 9.69 -4.61 8.04
C PHE A 32 9.64 -5.36 6.68
N ASN A 33 9.90 -6.68 6.68
CA ASN A 33 9.74 -7.55 5.51
C ASN A 33 8.28 -7.81 5.08
N ASP A 34 7.30 -7.77 5.98
CA ASP A 34 5.87 -7.93 5.66
C ASP A 34 5.24 -6.62 5.17
N VAL A 35 5.72 -5.48 5.69
CA VAL A 35 5.34 -4.15 5.19
C VAL A 35 5.71 -4.03 3.72
N ILE A 36 6.82 -4.67 3.34
CA ILE A 36 7.17 -4.78 1.95
C ILE A 36 6.53 -6.03 1.36
N LYS A 37 5.28 -5.83 0.95
CA LYS A 37 4.66 -6.46 -0.22
C LYS A 37 5.46 -6.13 -1.50
N HIS A 38 6.75 -6.48 -1.46
CA HIS A 38 7.81 -6.34 -2.45
C HIS A 38 7.57 -7.20 -3.71
N GLY A 39 6.42 -7.85 -3.87
CA GLY A 39 6.07 -8.45 -5.16
C GLY A 39 6.04 -7.38 -6.25
N ASP A 40 5.34 -6.27 -6.00
CA ASP A 40 5.06 -5.25 -7.02
C ASP A 40 6.25 -4.31 -7.28
N ILE A 41 7.13 -4.11 -6.29
CA ILE A 41 8.31 -3.23 -6.39
C ILE A 41 9.53 -3.98 -6.95
N VAL A 42 9.73 -5.26 -6.58
CA VAL A 42 10.91 -6.03 -7.01
C VAL A 42 10.70 -6.67 -8.39
N GLN A 43 9.45 -7.00 -8.76
CA GLN A 43 9.15 -7.65 -10.05
C GLN A 43 8.68 -6.72 -11.15
N GLY A 44 8.83 -5.39 -11.00
CA GLY A 44 8.61 -4.41 -12.06
C GLY A 44 7.44 -4.73 -12.99
N HIS A 45 6.21 -4.39 -12.60
CA HIS A 45 5.04 -4.46 -13.50
C HIS A 45 4.60 -5.86 -13.97
N GLN A 46 5.21 -6.95 -13.49
CA GLN A 46 4.93 -8.30 -14.01
C GLN A 46 3.65 -8.96 -13.48
N PHE A 47 3.04 -8.46 -12.41
CA PHE A 47 1.74 -8.99 -11.98
C PHE A 47 0.60 -8.25 -12.70
N PRO A 48 -0.30 -8.96 -13.40
CA PRO A 48 -1.49 -8.34 -13.95
C PRO A 48 -2.32 -7.80 -12.78
N LYS A 49 -2.34 -6.48 -12.63
CA LYS A 49 -3.07 -5.79 -11.56
C LYS A 49 -4.53 -6.20 -11.61
N GLN A 50 -5.04 -6.69 -10.49
CA GLN A 50 -6.44 -7.05 -10.40
C GLN A 50 -7.28 -5.77 -10.39
N LEU A 51 -8.49 -5.83 -10.96
CA LEU A 51 -9.39 -4.67 -11.03
C LEU A 51 -9.75 -4.10 -9.64
N ASN A 52 -9.57 -4.88 -8.57
CA ASN A 52 -9.81 -4.49 -7.18
C ASN A 52 -8.66 -3.69 -6.55
N GLU A 53 -7.48 -3.68 -7.17
CA GLU A 53 -6.28 -2.98 -6.69
C GLU A 53 -6.23 -1.53 -7.18
N PHE A 54 -7.07 -1.18 -8.15
CA PHE A 54 -7.18 0.19 -8.66
C PHE A 54 -8.06 1.07 -7.76
N PRO A 55 -7.73 2.37 -7.66
CA PRO A 55 -8.54 3.31 -6.88
C PRO A 55 -9.99 3.32 -7.36
N HIS A 56 -10.92 3.55 -6.41
CA HIS A 56 -12.36 3.38 -6.61
C HIS A 56 -12.91 4.12 -7.86
N GLN A 57 -12.38 5.32 -8.13
CA GLN A 57 -12.76 6.13 -9.29
C GLN A 57 -12.37 5.45 -10.61
N LEU A 58 -11.13 4.97 -10.72
CA LEU A 58 -10.63 4.32 -11.92
C LEU A 58 -11.29 2.95 -12.16
N ARG A 59 -11.56 2.21 -11.07
CA ARG A 59 -12.28 0.93 -11.12
C ARG A 59 -13.68 1.08 -11.74
N SER A 60 -14.39 2.16 -11.41
CA SER A 60 -15.73 2.42 -11.99
C SER A 60 -15.64 2.69 -13.50
N VAL A 61 -14.71 3.54 -13.92
CA VAL A 61 -14.49 3.88 -15.34
C VAL A 61 -14.11 2.65 -16.15
N MET A 62 -13.17 1.83 -15.66
CA MET A 62 -12.77 0.59 -16.34
C MET A 62 -13.93 -0.41 -16.47
N LYS A 63 -14.76 -0.56 -15.43
CA LYS A 63 -15.95 -1.44 -15.49
C LYS A 63 -16.94 -1.00 -16.57
N TRP A 64 -17.19 0.31 -16.68
CA TRP A 64 -18.05 0.85 -17.74
C TRP A 64 -17.42 0.65 -19.13
N GLY A 65 -16.13 0.92 -19.28
CA GLY A 65 -15.41 0.70 -20.54
C GLY A 65 -15.50 -0.75 -21.03
N ILE A 66 -15.30 -1.72 -20.13
CA ILE A 66 -15.43 -3.15 -20.46
C ILE A 66 -16.85 -3.48 -20.95
N ARG A 67 -17.89 -2.96 -20.28
CA ARG A 67 -19.28 -3.18 -20.71
C ARG A 67 -19.54 -2.64 -22.11
N PHE A 68 -19.08 -1.42 -22.41
CA PHE A 68 -19.25 -0.82 -23.74
C PHE A 68 -18.49 -1.60 -24.80
N TYR A 69 -17.27 -2.06 -24.51
CA TYR A 69 -16.47 -2.88 -25.42
C TYR A 69 -17.15 -4.22 -25.75
N VAL A 70 -17.65 -4.93 -24.73
CA VAL A 70 -18.37 -6.20 -24.95
C VAL A 70 -19.67 -5.95 -25.74
N ALA A 71 -20.42 -4.90 -25.40
CA ALA A 71 -21.64 -4.56 -26.12
C ALA A 71 -21.36 -4.22 -27.59
N SER A 72 -20.34 -3.41 -27.89
CA SER A 72 -20.01 -3.05 -29.27
C SER A 72 -19.52 -4.24 -30.07
N PHE A 73 -18.76 -5.15 -29.45
CA PHE A 73 -18.33 -6.39 -30.08
C PHE A 73 -19.52 -7.29 -30.46
N ILE A 74 -20.49 -7.46 -29.55
CA ILE A 74 -21.70 -8.24 -29.82
C ILE A 74 -22.48 -7.62 -31.00
N VAL A 75 -22.68 -6.30 -30.98
CA VAL A 75 -23.38 -5.59 -32.06
C VAL A 75 -22.66 -5.78 -33.40
N ALA A 76 -21.33 -5.63 -33.42
CA ALA A 76 -20.54 -5.81 -34.63
C ALA A 76 -20.66 -7.22 -35.21
N VAL A 77 -20.63 -8.25 -34.35
CA VAL A 77 -20.82 -9.65 -34.77
C VAL A 77 -22.20 -9.85 -35.36
N VAL A 78 -23.26 -9.35 -34.71
CA VAL A 78 -24.63 -9.47 -35.22
C VAL A 78 -24.78 -8.78 -36.58
N CYS A 79 -24.27 -7.56 -36.73
CA CYS A 79 -24.27 -6.87 -38.02
C CYS A 79 -23.54 -7.68 -39.11
N SER A 80 -22.37 -8.24 -38.78
CA SER A 80 -21.61 -9.04 -39.76
C SER A 80 -22.33 -10.31 -40.23
N ILE A 81 -23.19 -10.89 -39.37
CA ILE A 81 -24.02 -12.06 -39.72
C ILE A 81 -25.22 -11.65 -40.58
N LEU A 82 -25.76 -10.44 -40.39
CA LEU A 82 -26.89 -9.94 -41.17
C LEU A 82 -26.48 -9.43 -42.55
N ASP A 83 -25.27 -8.89 -42.66
CA ASP A 83 -24.71 -8.35 -43.91
C ASP A 83 -24.03 -9.43 -44.77
N GLY A 84 -23.72 -10.60 -44.21
CA GLY A 84 -23.09 -11.75 -44.89
C GLY A 84 -24.11 -12.78 -45.35
#